data_AF-A0A5E4K0K0-F1
#
_entry.id   AF-A0A5E4K0K0-F1
#
_cell.length_a   1.000
_cell.length_b   1.000
_cell.length_c   1.000
_cell.angle_alpha   90.00
_cell.angle_beta   90.00
_cell.angle_gamma   90.00
#
_symmetry.space_group_name_H-M   'P 1'
#
loop_
_entity.id
_entity.type
_entity.pdbx_description
1 polymer ?
#
loop_
_entity_poly.entity_id
_entity_poly.type
_entity_poly.pdbx_seq_one_letter_code
_entity_poly.pdbx_strand_id
1 'polypeptide(L)' 'MMFGIGILGLLFGLVVLVISILVFVFWILMLVDVIKRKFKDDVEKIVWVLVIIFTYLIGALIYYFIVKRNKK' A
#
# COMPACT_ATOMS: atom_id res chain seq x y z
N MET A 1 4.11 -1.09 -39.47
CA MET A 1 4.47 -1.74 -38.18
C MET A 1 4.57 -0.76 -37.00
N MET A 2 4.82 0.55 -37.19
CA MET A 2 4.97 1.52 -36.08
C MET A 2 3.68 1.89 -35.32
N PHE A 3 2.50 1.87 -35.97
CA PHE A 3 1.24 2.26 -35.33
C PHE A 3 0.75 1.29 -34.23
N GLY A 4 1.01 -0.02 -34.35
CA GLY A 4 0.58 -1.01 -33.36
C GLY A 4 1.35 -0.92 -32.03
N ILE A 5 2.62 -0.51 -32.07
CA ILE A 5 3.48 -0.37 -30.89
C ILE A 5 3.03 0.84 -30.04
N GLY A 6 2.57 1.92 -30.68
CA GLY A 6 2.07 3.10 -29.97
C GLY A 6 0.80 2.84 -29.16
N ILE A 7 -0.15 2.09 -29.73
CA ILE A 7 -1.40 1.73 -29.02
C ILE A 7 -1.11 0.77 -27.85
N LEU A 8 -0.24 -0.23 -28.06
CA LEU A 8 0.17 -1.13 -26.98
C LEU A 8 0.91 -0.40 -25.86
N GLY A 9 1.76 0.58 -26.19
CA GLY A 9 2.43 1.42 -25.19
C GLY A 9 1.47 2.27 -24.36
N LEU A 10 0.44 2.85 -25.00
CA LEU A 10 -0.61 3.61 -24.30
C LEU A 10 -1.44 2.72 -23.36
N LEU A 11 -1.85 1.53 -23.82
CA LEU A 11 -2.58 0.58 -23.00
C LEU A 11 -1.75 0.11 -21.81
N PHE A 12 -0.47 -0.19 -22.01
CA PHE A 12 0.44 -0.55 -20.93
C PHE A 12 0.61 0.59 -19.91
N GLY A 13 0.78 1.82 -20.38
CA GLY A 13 0.87 3.00 -19.51
C GLY A 13 -0.39 3.21 -18.66
N LEU A 14 -1.58 3.03 -19.23
CA LEU A 14 -2.84 3.11 -18.49
C LEU A 14 -2.94 2.03 -17.42
N VAL A 15 -2.56 0.79 -17.73
CA VAL A 15 -2.57 -0.31 -16.75
C VAL A 15 -1.62 -0.02 -15.58
N VAL A 16 -0.40 0.43 -15.87
CA VAL A 16 0.58 0.79 -14.83
C VAL A 16 0.07 1.94 -13.97
N LEU A 17 -0.58 2.94 -14.57
CA LEU A 17 -1.16 4.07 -13.85
C LEU A 17 -2.27 3.62 -12.88
N VAL A 18 -3.19 2.76 -13.34
CA VAL A 18 -4.25 2.21 -12.50
C VAL A 18 -3.67 1.40 -11.34
N ILE A 19 -2.70 0.53 -11.60
CA ILE A 19 -2.04 -0.28 -10.56
C ILE A 19 -1.34 0.61 -9.54
N SER A 20 -0.64 1.65 -10.00
CA SER A 20 0.06 2.60 -9.13
C SER A 20 -0.90 3.32 -8.19
N ILE A 21 -2.06 3.74 -8.70
CA ILE A 21 -3.12 4.36 -7.88
C ILE A 21 -3.66 3.36 -6.86
N LEU A 22 -3.95 2.11 -7.26
CA LEU A 22 -4.45 1.08 -6.34
C LEU A 22 -3.45 0.80 -5.22
N VAL A 23 -2.17 0.68 -5.54
CA VAL A 23 -1.08 0.50 -4.58
C VAL A 23 -1.00 1.68 -3.61
N PHE A 24 -1.10 2.92 -4.11
CA PHE A 24 -1.06 4.11 -3.27
C PHE A 24 -2.27 4.20 -2.35
N VAL A 25 -3.48 3.92 -2.86
CA VAL A 25 -4.71 3.87 -2.07
C VAL A 25 -4.58 2.81 -0.98
N PHE A 26 -4.11 1.61 -1.31
CA PHE A 26 -3.89 0.54 -0.34
C PHE A 26 -2.91 0.95 0.76
N TRP A 27 -1.81 1.59 0.40
CA TRP A 27 -0.83 2.09 1.35
C TRP A 27 -1.44 3.12 2.33
N ILE A 28 -2.18 4.11 1.81
CA ILE A 28 -2.90 5.09 2.64
C ILE A 28 -3.90 4.41 3.57
N LEU A 29 -4.67 3.43 3.07
CA LEU A 29 -5.65 2.71 3.87
C LEU A 29 -5.01 1.99 5.05
N MET A 30 -3.83 1.39 4.88
CA MET A 30 -3.11 0.75 5.98
C MET A 30 -2.61 1.76 7.01
N LEU A 31 -2.15 2.92 6.56
CA LEU A 31 -1.72 4.00 7.44
C LEU A 31 -2.89 4.54 8.29
N VAL A 32 -4.05 4.73 7.65
CA VAL A 32 -5.30 5.12 8.33
C VAL A 32 -5.76 4.05 9.32
N ASP A 33 -5.65 2.76 8.96
CA ASP A 33 -5.99 1.64 9.84
C ASP A 33 -5.12 1.64 11.10
N VAL A 34 -3.79 1.81 10.98
CA VAL A 34 -2.87 1.93 12.13
C VAL A 34 -3.27 3.08 13.03
N ILE A 35 -3.48 4.28 12.48
CA ILE A 35 -3.76 5.47 13.29
C ILE A 35 -5.07 5.30 14.07
N LYS A 36 -6.11 4.76 13.44
CA LYS A 36 -7.43 4.56 14.04
C LYS A 36 -7.50 3.36 15.00
N ARG A 37 -6.61 2.37 14.86
CA ARG A 37 -6.61 1.18 15.70
C ARG A 37 -6.17 1.54 17.12
N LYS A 38 -6.81 0.91 18.12
CA LYS A 38 -6.39 1.00 19.52
C LYS A 38 -5.31 -0.07 19.75
N PHE A 39 -4.07 0.38 19.90
CA PHE A 39 -2.97 -0.47 20.35
C PHE A 39 -2.93 -0.48 21.88
N LYS A 40 -2.34 -1.53 22.45
CA LYS A 40 -2.13 -1.61 23.91
C LYS A 40 -0.99 -0.70 24.35
N ASP A 41 -0.01 -0.50 23.46
CA ASP A 41 1.15 0.34 23.64
C ASP A 41 1.20 1.40 22.54
N ASP A 42 1.39 2.66 22.92
CA ASP A 42 1.52 3.78 21.99
C ASP A 42 2.82 3.69 21.17
N VAL A 43 3.87 3.10 21.74
CA VAL A 43 5.14 2.87 21.03
C VAL A 43 4.92 1.89 19.87
N GLU A 44 4.14 0.83 20.07
CA GLU A 44 3.81 -0.14 19.03
C GLU A 44 3.09 0.53 17.85
N LYS A 45 2.14 1.43 18.13
CA LYS A 45 1.47 2.22 17.09
C LYS A 45 2.49 3.04 16.29
N ILE A 46 3.35 3.79 16.98
CA ILE A 46 4.34 4.67 16.33
C ILE A 46 5.29 3.87 15.44
N VAL A 47 5.76 2.71 15.92
CA VAL A 47 6.64 1.82 15.14
C VAL A 47 5.94 1.37 13.86
N TRP A 48 4.67 0.93 13.92
CA TRP A 48 3.95 0.53 12.72
C TRP A 48 3.72 1.68 11.73
N VAL A 49 3.43 2.89 12.22
CA VAL A 49 3.33 4.07 11.35
C VAL A 49 4.67 4.32 10.64
N LEU A 50 5.79 4.31 11.38
CA LEU A 50 7.12 4.51 10.81
C LEU A 50 7.46 3.44 9.77
N VAL A 51 7.22 2.16 10.08
CA VAL A 51 7.48 1.05 9.15
C VAL A 51 6.69 1.23 7.86
N ILE A 52 5.38 1.53 7.94
CA ILE A 52 4.54 1.72 6.76
C ILE A 52 4.99 2.93 5.95
N ILE A 53 5.41 4.02 6.60
CA ILE A 53 5.90 5.22 5.89
C ILE A 53 7.22 4.94 5.16
N PHE A 54 8.22 4.37 5.85
CA PHE A 54 9.55 4.17 5.29
C PHE A 54 9.64 3.06 4.25
N THR A 55 8.80 2.01 4.38
CA THR A 55 8.85 0.84 3.48
C THR A 55 7.69 0.79 2.49
N TYR A 56 6.83 1.81 2.49
CA TYR A 56 5.70 1.98 1.58
C TYR A 56 4.84 0.71 1.47
N LEU A 57 4.73 0.14 0.26
CA LEU A 57 3.91 -1.04 -0.02
C LEU A 57 4.34 -2.26 0.81
N ILE A 58 5.64 -2.46 1.04
CA ILE A 58 6.15 -3.60 1.80
C ILE A 58 5.66 -3.52 3.24
N GLY A 59 5.78 -2.36 3.88
CA GLY A 59 5.30 -2.13 5.25
C GLY A 59 3.80 -2.26 5.37
N ALA A 60 3.05 -1.74 4.39
CA ALA A 60 1.60 -1.89 4.34
C ALA A 60 1.17 -3.36 4.25
N LEU A 61 1.86 -4.17 3.43
CA LEU A 61 1.60 -5.62 3.33
C LEU A 61 1.95 -6.35 4.63
N ILE A 62 3.12 -6.08 5.22
CA ILE A 62 3.53 -6.68 6.49
C ILE A 62 2.52 -6.34 7.59
N TYR A 63 2.14 -5.07 7.71
CA TYR A 63 1.11 -4.64 8.65
C TYR A 63 -0.22 -5.37 8.44
N TYR A 64 -0.65 -5.50 7.18
CA TYR A 64 -1.89 -6.19 6.84
C TYR A 64 -1.87 -7.66 7.29
N PHE A 65 -0.80 -8.40 7.00
CA PHE A 65 -0.72 -9.81 7.36
C PHE A 65 -0.46 -10.05 8.85
N ILE A 66 0.37 -9.22 9.50
CA ILE A 66 0.78 -9.45 10.89
C ILE A 66 -0.23 -8.85 11.87
N VAL A 67 -0.71 -7.63 11.64
CA VAL A 67 -1.54 -6.91 12.62
C VAL A 67 -3.02 -6.99 12.29
N LYS A 68 -3.38 -6.88 11.01
CA LYS A 68 -4.79 -6.89 10.60
C LYS A 68 -5.37 -8.30 10.56
N ARG A 69 -4.63 -9.28 10.05
CA ARG A 69 -5.09 -10.68 9.94
C ARG A 69 -4.95 -11.48 11.24
N ASN A 70 -4.05 -11.10 12.14
CA ASN A 70 -3.78 -11.85 13.38
C ASN A 70 -4.69 -11.45 14.56
N LYS A 71 -5.84 -10.80 14.30
CA LYS A 71 -6.94 -10.76 15.26
C LYS A 71 -7.57 -12.16 15.36
N LYS A 72 -6.93 -13.04 16.12
CA LYS A 72 -7.67 -14.04 16.90
C LYS A 72 -8.25 -13.38 18.14
#